data_AF-A0A7C2TMI9-F1
#
_entry.id   AF-A0A7C2TMI9-F1
#
_cell.length_a   1.000
_cell.length_b   1.000
_cell.length_c   1.000
_cell.angle_alpha   90.00
_cell.angle_beta   90.00
_cell.angle_gamma   90.00
#
_symmetry.space_group_name_H-M   'P 1'
#
loop_
_entity.id
_entity.type
_entity.pdbx_description
1 polymer ?
#
loop_
_entity_poly.entity_id
_entity_poly.type
_entity_poly.pdbx_seq_one_letter_code
_entity_poly.pdbx_strand_id
1 'polypeptide(L)' 'MDKYLLIIMMFLIAGMIIAVTRAPFSPGLFYSMLAGAIILIVYSSWKSRKEQKELREKRRKSKK' A
#
# COMPACT_ATOMS: atom_id res chain seq x y z
N MET A 1 -6.82 2.67 6.42
CA MET A 1 -5.57 1.91 6.20
C MET A 1 -4.84 1.83 7.52
N ASP A 2 -4.23 0.70 7.80
CA ASP A 2 -3.45 0.50 9.02
C ASP A 2 -2.31 1.53 9.10
N LYS A 3 -1.99 2.01 10.30
CA LYS A 3 -0.96 3.05 10.49
C LYS A 3 0.38 2.57 9.94
N TYR A 4 0.66 1.28 10.11
CA TYR A 4 1.86 0.62 9.57
C TYR A 4 1.86 0.59 8.04
N LEU A 5 0.71 0.32 7.42
CA LEU A 5 0.59 0.25 5.96
C LEU A 5 0.86 1.62 5.30
N LEU A 6 0.41 2.68 5.95
CA LEU A 6 0.62 4.06 5.52
C LEU A 6 2.09 4.47 5.65
N ILE A 7 2.75 4.11 6.76
CA ILE A 7 4.18 4.36 6.98
C ILE A 7 5.02 3.65 5.92
N ILE A 8 4.74 2.39 5.61
CA ILE A 8 5.50 1.64 4.61
C ILE A 8 5.27 2.23 3.20
N MET A 9 4.03 2.64 2.86
CA MET A 9 3.76 3.36 1.60
C MET A 9 4.60 4.64 1.48
N MET A 10 4.67 5.43 2.54
CA MET A 10 5.46 6.68 2.55
C MET A 10 6.95 6.39 2.35
N PHE A 11 7.48 5.33 2.96
CA PHE A 11 8.86 4.89 2.77
C PHE A 11 9.16 4.46 1.33
N LEU A 12 8.24 3.75 0.68
CA LEU A 12 8.42 3.31 -0.71
C LEU A 12 8.40 4.49 -1.69
N ILE A 13 7.52 5.47 -1.47
CA ILE A 13 7.46 6.69 -2.28
C ILE A 13 8.76 7.50 -2.09
N ALA A 14 9.20 7.71 -0.84
CA ALA A 14 10.46 8.39 -0.56
C ALA A 14 11.66 7.65 -1.18
N GLY A 15 11.68 6.31 -1.10
CA GLY A 15 12.71 5.47 -1.70
C GLY A 15 12.78 5.59 -3.22
N MET A 16 11.63 5.69 -3.90
CA MET A 16 11.59 5.94 -5.36
C MET A 16 12.12 7.34 -5.72
N ILE A 17 11.76 8.38 -4.96
CA ILE A 17 12.26 9.74 -5.18
C ILE A 17 13.78 9.78 -5.01
N ILE A 18 14.32 9.14 -3.98
CA ILE A 18 15.77 9.06 -3.72
C ILE A 18 16.47 8.25 -4.83
N ALA A 19 15.87 7.16 -5.30
CA ALA A 19 16.43 6.33 -6.36
C ALA A 19 16.52 7.06 -7.71
N VAL A 20 15.55 7.92 -8.02
CA VAL A 20 15.52 8.74 -9.24
C VAL A 20 16.46 9.93 -9.17
N THR A 21 16.61 10.55 -7.99
CA THR A 21 17.45 11.75 -7.81
C THR A 21 18.95 11.44 -7.61
N ARG A 22 19.32 10.18 -7.31
CA ARG A 22 20.72 9.75 -7.28
C ARG A 22 21.28 9.58 -8.70
N ALA A 23 22.43 10.22 -8.97
CA ALA A 23 23.27 9.97 -10.13
C ALA A 23 24.48 9.11 -9.71
N PRO A 24 24.73 7.94 -10.31
CA PRO A 24 23.96 7.31 -11.39
C PRO A 24 22.63 6.73 -10.88
N PHE A 25 21.61 6.76 -11.75
CA PHE A 25 20.31 6.12 -11.50
C PHE A 25 20.54 4.68 -11.07
N SER A 26 19.94 4.26 -9.95
CA SER A 26 20.09 2.91 -9.42
C SER A 26 18.84 2.09 -9.74
N PRO A 27 18.86 1.27 -10.82
CA PRO A 27 17.68 0.54 -11.24
C PRO A 27 17.25 -0.48 -10.18
N GLY A 28 18.22 -1.09 -9.49
CA GLY A 28 17.96 -2.08 -8.45
C GLY A 28 17.14 -1.53 -7.29
N LEU A 29 17.46 -0.33 -6.79
CA LEU A 29 16.68 0.32 -5.73
C LEU A 29 15.29 0.71 -6.22
N PHE A 30 15.19 1.23 -7.45
CA PHE A 30 13.91 1.60 -8.04
C PHE A 30 12.97 0.39 -8.18
N TYR A 31 13.42 -0.71 -8.78
CA TYR A 31 12.60 -1.91 -8.96
C TYR A 31 12.28 -2.62 -7.63
N SER A 32 13.18 -2.56 -6.64
CA SER A 32 12.90 -3.10 -5.31
C SER A 32 11.78 -2.33 -4.61
N MET A 33 11.81 -0.99 -4.68
CA MET A 33 10.75 -0.14 -4.13
C MET A 33 9.44 -0.32 -4.91
N LEU A 34 9.52 -0.49 -6.24
CA LEU A 34 8.35 -0.78 -7.08
C LEU A 34 7.70 -2.12 -6.70
N ALA A 35 8.51 -3.17 -6.54
CA ALA A 35 8.03 -4.48 -6.10
C ALA A 35 7.40 -4.42 -4.69
N GLY A 36 8.03 -3.69 -3.77
CA GLY A 36 7.48 -3.45 -2.44
C GLY A 36 6.13 -2.75 -2.48
N ALA A 37 5.96 -1.75 -3.35
CA ALA A 37 4.69 -1.05 -3.54
C ALA A 37 3.60 -1.95 -4.10
N ILE A 38 3.93 -2.81 -5.07
CA ILE A 38 2.97 -3.76 -5.66
C ILE A 38 2.45 -4.74 -4.60
N ILE A 39 3.34 -5.34 -3.80
CA ILE A 39 2.94 -6.28 -2.73
C ILE A 39 2.01 -5.58 -1.73
N LEU A 40 2.33 -4.34 -1.37
CA LEU A 40 1.52 -3.53 -0.47
C LEU A 40 0.13 -3.21 -1.02
N ILE A 41 0.06 -2.83 -2.29
CA ILE A 41 -1.21 -2.55 -2.98
C ILE A 41 -2.07 -3.82 -3.01
N VAL A 42 -1.49 -4.98 -3.34
CA VAL A 42 -2.20 -6.26 -3.35
C VAL A 42 -2.73 -6.61 -1.95
N TYR A 43 -1.90 -6.51 -0.91
CA TYR A 43 -2.31 -6.75 0.47
C TYR A 43 -3.42 -5.78 0.92
N SER A 44 -3.26 -4.48 0.64
CA SER A 44 -4.25 -3.46 0.99
C SER A 44 -5.59 -3.66 0.28
N SER A 45 -5.56 -4.08 -0.99
CA SER A 45 -6.74 -4.37 -1.80
C SER A 45 -7.51 -5.55 -1.21
N TRP A 46 -6.80 -6.62 -0.83
CA TRP A 46 -7.39 -7.76 -0.13
C TRP A 46 -8.02 -7.37 1.21
N LYS A 47 -7.30 -6.63 2.06
CA LYS A 47 -7.81 -6.17 3.37
C LYS A 47 -9.04 -5.26 3.19
N SER A 48 -8.99 -4.30 2.27
CA SER A 48 -10.08 -3.36 1.99
C SER A 48 -11.35 -4.07 1.51
N ARG A 49 -11.23 -5.10 0.65
CA ARG A 49 -12.37 -5.89 0.17
C ARG A 49 -13.09 -6.57 1.33
N LYS A 50 -12.35 -7.07 2.32
CA LYS A 50 -12.92 -7.73 3.51
C LYS A 50 -13.61 -6.71 4.43
N GLU A 51 -12.95 -5.60 4.75
CA GLU A 51 -13.52 -4.52 5.57
C GLU A 51 -14.81 -3.94 4.96
N GLN A 52 -14.86 -3.77 3.63
CA GLN A 52 -16.06 -3.30 2.95
C GLN A 52 -17.23 -4.28 3.02
N LYS A 53 -16.97 -5.60 3.00
CA LYS A 53 -18.02 -6.62 3.18
C LYS A 53 -18.59 -6.58 4.59
N GLU A 54 -17.72 -6.55 5.60
CA GLU A 54 -18.13 -6.48 7.01
C GLU A 54 -18.94 -5.20 7.31
N LEU A 55 -18.55 -4.05 6.75
CA LEU A 55 -19.31 -2.80 6.88
C LEU A 55 -20.70 -2.89 6.24
N ARG A 56 -20.84 -3.55 5.08
CA ARG A 56 -22.15 -3.77 4.44
C ARG A 56 -23.04 -4.70 5.25
N GLU A 57 -22.49 -5.76 5.85
CA GLU A 57 -23.23 -6.68 6.71
C GLU A 57 -23.70 -6.02 8.01
N LYS A 58 -22.84 -5.24 8.68
CA LYS A 58 -23.21 -4.45 9.86
C LYS A 58 -24.36 -3.47 9.56
N ARG A 59 -24.31 -2.78 8.41
CA ARG A 59 -25.39 -1.89 7.96
C ARG A 59 -26.71 -2.63 7.69
N ARG A 60 -26.64 -3.87 7.18
CA ARG A 60 -27.85 -4.71 6.97
C ARG A 60 -28.46 -5.18 8.29
N LYS A 61 -27.64 -5.56 9.27
CA LYS A 61 -28.10 -5.98 10.61
C LYS A 61 -28.65 -4.83 11.44
N SER A 62 -28.06 -3.63 11.34
CA SER A 62 -28.52 -2.44 12.06
C SER A 62 -29.83 -1.84 11.53
N LYS A 63 -30.27 -2.24 10.33
CA LYS A 63 -31.54 -1.81 9.73
C LYS A 63 -32.69 -2.80 9.96
N LYS A 64 -32.42 -3.94 10.60
CA LYS A 64 -33.41 -4.93 11.03
C LYS A 64 -33.66 -4.76 12.53
#